data_AF-E2B4R5-F1
#
_entry.id   AF-E2B4R5-F1
#
_cell.length_a   1.000
_cell.length_b   1.000
_cell.length_c   1.000
_cell.angle_alpha   90.00
_cell.angle_beta   90.00
_cell.angle_gamma   90.00
#
_symmetry.space_group_name_H-M   'P 1'
#
loop_
_entity.id
_entity.type
_entity.pdbx_description
1 polymer ?
#
loop_
_entity_poly.entity_id
_entity_poly.type
_entity_poly.pdbx_seq_one_letter_code
_entity_poly.pdbx_strand_id
1 'polypeptide(L)'
;YLTNNIKYWQKRGIPCANGALLGVGHMWDFITSKKSFQDCCHKIYNDNSNRSAVGFYNFTTPTLMVLDPELVKTVLQTKFTCFHENNV
;
A
#
# COMPACT_ATOMS: atom_id res chain seq x y z
N TYR A 1 -12.48 18.51 6.22
CA TYR A 1 -12.36 17.75 4.97
C TYR A 1 -11.08 16.87 4.90
N LEU A 2 -10.68 16.19 5.99
CA LEU A 2 -9.48 15.31 6.01
C LEU A 2 -9.74 13.89 6.57
N THR A 3 -10.95 13.62 7.02
CA THR A 3 -11.31 12.41 7.78
C THR A 3 -11.73 11.21 6.91
N ASN A 4 -11.92 11.38 5.61
CA ASN A 4 -12.59 10.37 4.79
C ASN A 4 -11.64 9.34 4.15
N ASN A 5 -10.34 9.64 4.03
CA ASN A 5 -9.43 8.73 3.32
C ASN A 5 -9.02 7.52 4.17
N ILE A 6 -8.77 7.66 5.49
CA ILE A 6 -8.34 6.54 6.37
C ILE A 6 -9.39 5.41 6.44
N LYS A 7 -10.67 5.73 6.19
CA LYS A 7 -11.75 4.73 6.17
C LYS A 7 -11.87 3.98 4.84
N TYR A 8 -11.09 4.31 3.82
CA TYR A 8 -11.20 3.67 2.50
C TYR A 8 -10.99 2.14 2.57
N TRP A 9 -9.92 1.69 3.23
CA TRP A 9 -9.65 0.25 3.40
C TRP A 9 -10.64 -0.43 4.35
N GLN A 10 -11.01 0.25 5.44
CA GLN A 10 -11.99 -0.24 6.40
C GLN A 10 -13.37 -0.48 5.75
N LYS A 11 -13.82 0.44 4.88
CA LYS A 11 -15.07 0.29 4.11
C LYS A 11 -15.05 -0.88 3.13
N ARG A 12 -13.87 -1.31 2.69
CA ARG A 12 -13.68 -2.44 1.76
C ARG A 12 -13.36 -3.75 2.47
N GLY A 13 -13.36 -3.77 3.80
CA GLY A 13 -13.00 -4.95 4.59
C GLY A 13 -11.52 -5.34 4.46
N ILE A 14 -10.67 -4.45 3.96
CA ILE A 14 -9.24 -4.71 3.77
C ILE A 14 -8.49 -4.21 5.00
N PRO A 15 -7.60 -5.03 5.59
CA PRO A 15 -6.78 -4.59 6.71
C PRO A 15 -5.84 -3.48 6.25
N CYS A 16 -5.85 -2.37 6.98
CA CYS A 16 -4.93 -1.26 6.74
C CYS A 16 -3.68 -1.43 7.60
N ALA A 17 -2.51 -1.11 7.06
CA ALA A 17 -1.28 -1.05 7.81
C ALA A 17 -1.40 -0.04 8.97
N ASN A 18 -0.78 -0.33 10.11
CA ASN A 18 -0.79 0.57 11.25
C ASN A 18 0.11 1.80 11.00
N GLY A 19 -0.17 2.91 11.68
CA GLY A 19 0.68 4.11 11.63
C GLY A 19 0.34 5.11 10.53
N ALA A 20 -0.88 5.08 9.98
CA ALA A 20 -1.34 6.11 9.05
C ALA A 20 -1.49 7.47 9.77
N LEU A 21 -0.69 8.46 9.39
CA LEU A 21 -0.82 9.83 9.85
C LEU A 21 -1.78 10.63 8.96
N LEU A 22 -2.53 11.54 9.55
CA LEU A 22 -3.45 12.42 8.81
C LEU A 22 -2.67 13.32 7.84
N GLY A 23 -3.05 13.30 6.56
CA GLY A 23 -2.45 14.11 5.49
C GLY A 23 -1.24 13.48 4.77
N VAL A 24 -0.49 12.61 5.45
CA VAL A 24 0.76 12.01 4.92
C VAL A 24 0.74 10.47 4.87
N GLY A 25 -0.28 9.83 5.45
CA GLY A 25 -0.46 8.40 5.39
C GLY A 25 0.68 7.65 6.07
N HIS A 26 1.20 6.63 5.40
CA HIS A 26 2.31 5.80 5.89
C HIS A 26 3.69 6.31 5.44
N MET A 27 3.74 7.46 4.75
CA MET A 27 4.97 8.00 4.15
C MET A 27 5.70 8.99 5.06
N TRP A 28 5.39 9.02 6.36
CA TRP A 28 6.05 9.93 7.29
C TRP A 28 7.57 9.73 7.37
N ASP A 29 8.02 8.47 7.45
CA ASP A 29 9.45 8.14 7.49
C ASP A 29 10.15 8.51 6.16
N PHE A 30 9.42 8.51 5.04
CA PHE A 30 9.90 8.97 3.74
C PHE A 30 10.02 10.50 3.67
N ILE A 31 8.99 11.23 4.14
CA ILE A 31 8.98 12.70 4.17
C ILE A 31 10.05 13.25 5.11
N THR A 32 10.28 12.57 6.22
CA THR A 32 11.33 12.94 7.18
C THR A 32 12.73 12.51 6.69
N SER A 33 12.86 12.02 5.45
CA SER A 33 14.09 11.48 4.86
C SER A 33 14.81 10.46 5.74
N LYS A 34 14.07 9.79 6.64
CA LYS A 34 14.62 8.76 7.53
C LYS A 34 14.72 7.41 6.83
N LYS A 35 13.83 7.16 5.86
CA LYS A 35 13.72 5.88 5.16
C LYS A 35 13.38 6.12 3.70
N SER A 36 13.87 5.24 2.83
CA SER A 36 13.43 5.24 1.43
C SER A 36 11.98 4.75 1.32
N PHE A 37 11.37 4.98 0.16
CA PHE A 37 10.06 4.39 -0.16
C PHE A 37 10.10 2.85 -0.05
N GLN A 38 11.20 2.23 -0.49
CA GLN A 38 11.40 0.79 -0.40
C GLN A 38 11.45 0.32 1.06
N ASP A 39 12.17 1.02 1.93
CA ASP A 39 12.21 0.70 3.37
C ASP A 39 10.84 0.81 4.03
N CYS A 40 10.03 1.79 3.64
CA CYS A 40 8.65 1.94 4.13
C CYS A 40 7.79 0.76 3.70
N CYS A 41 7.86 0.36 2.42
CA CYS A 41 7.19 -0.82 1.89
C CYS A 41 7.65 -2.11 2.58
N HIS A 42 8.97 -2.28 2.79
CA HIS A 42 9.51 -3.43 3.50
C HIS A 42 9.04 -3.52 4.94
N LYS A 43 8.97 -2.38 5.65
CA LYS A 43 8.42 -2.34 7.01
C LYS A 43 6.96 -2.76 7.03
N ILE A 44 6.14 -2.22 6.13
CA ILE A 44 4.72 -2.59 6.00
C ILE A 44 4.57 -4.08 5.68
N TYR A 45 5.40 -4.60 4.75
CA TYR A 45 5.42 -6.03 4.39
C TYR A 45 5.76 -6.89 5.60
N ASN A 46 6.83 -6.57 6.31
CA ASN A 46 7.29 -7.36 7.45
C ASN A 46 6.26 -7.36 8.60
N ASP A 47 5.70 -6.18 8.92
CA ASP A 47 4.69 -6.00 9.97
C ASP A 47 3.36 -6.71 9.64
N ASN A 48 3.10 -7.02 8.38
CA ASN A 48 1.85 -7.64 7.92
C ASN A 48 2.05 -8.97 7.20
N SER A 49 3.23 -9.59 7.32
CA SER A 49 3.62 -10.81 6.60
C SER A 49 2.69 -12.01 6.79
N ASN A 50 1.85 -12.00 7.84
CA ASN A 50 0.82 -13.00 8.11
C ASN A 50 -0.53 -12.75 7.42
N ARG A 51 -0.61 -11.79 6.48
CA ARG A 51 -1.84 -11.43 5.76
C ARG A 51 -1.63 -11.56 4.26
N SER A 52 -2.66 -11.91 3.50
CA SER A 52 -2.52 -12.05 2.04
C SER A 52 -2.41 -10.71 1.30
N ALA A 53 -3.03 -9.66 1.83
CA ALA A 53 -2.94 -8.30 1.31
C ALA A 53 -3.11 -7.28 2.45
N VAL A 54 -2.48 -6.12 2.29
CA VAL A 54 -2.59 -4.99 3.22
C VAL A 54 -2.75 -3.68 2.46
N GLY A 55 -3.73 -2.88 2.86
CA GLY A 55 -3.90 -1.53 2.37
C GLY A 55 -3.00 -0.55 3.10
N PHE A 56 -2.29 0.31 2.39
CA PHE A 56 -1.56 1.44 2.98
C PHE A 56 -1.93 2.73 2.24
N TYR A 57 -1.50 3.87 2.77
CA TYR A 57 -1.67 5.17 2.14
C TYR A 57 -0.31 5.71 1.72
N ASN A 58 -0.12 5.79 0.41
CA ASN A 58 0.96 6.55 -0.18
C ASN A 58 0.52 8.03 -0.22
N PHE A 59 0.90 8.80 0.81
CA PHE A 59 0.37 10.14 1.04
C PHE A 59 -1.17 10.16 1.16
N THR A 60 -1.85 10.78 0.19
CA THR A 60 -3.31 10.83 0.09
C THR A 60 -3.90 9.69 -0.73
N THR A 61 -3.06 8.89 -1.40
CA THR A 61 -3.49 7.84 -2.33
C THR A 61 -3.56 6.48 -1.62
N PRO A 62 -4.71 5.81 -1.60
CA PRO A 62 -4.82 4.45 -1.07
C PRO A 62 -4.11 3.46 -2.03
N THR A 63 -3.10 2.76 -1.53
CA THR A 63 -2.35 1.73 -2.27
C THR A 63 -2.54 0.35 -1.64
N LEU A 64 -2.82 -0.67 -2.45
CA LEU A 64 -2.91 -2.06 -1.99
C LEU A 64 -1.57 -2.74 -2.18
N MET A 65 -1.00 -3.30 -1.12
CA MET A 65 0.15 -4.19 -1.20
C MET A 65 -0.32 -5.64 -1.10
N VAL A 66 0.01 -6.44 -2.11
CA VAL A 66 -0.21 -7.89 -2.09
C VAL A 66 1.03 -8.52 -1.48
N LEU A 67 0.86 -9.28 -0.40
CA LEU A 67 1.96 -9.90 0.35
C LEU A 67 2.11 -11.38 0.02
N ASP A 68 1.01 -12.01 -0.41
CA ASP A 68 0.99 -13.43 -0.72
C ASP A 68 1.64 -13.71 -2.09
N PRO A 69 2.67 -14.58 -2.15
CA PRO A 69 3.42 -14.85 -3.37
C PRO A 69 2.59 -15.61 -4.44
N GLU A 70 1.56 -16.37 -4.03
CA GLU A 70 0.66 -17.06 -4.95
C GLU A 70 -0.30 -16.07 -5.61
N LEU A 71 -0.80 -15.08 -4.85
CA LEU A 71 -1.57 -13.95 -5.36
C LEU A 71 -0.72 -13.01 -6.23
N VAL A 72 0.56 -12.79 -5.91
CA VAL A 72 1.46 -12.00 -6.78
C VAL A 72 1.62 -12.68 -8.13
N LYS A 73 1.84 -14.01 -8.18
CA LYS A 73 1.85 -14.77 -9.43
C LYS A 73 0.52 -14.63 -10.18
N THR A 74 -0.60 -14.75 -9.48
CA THR A 74 -1.93 -14.64 -10.09
C THR A 74 -2.19 -13.25 -10.63
N VAL A 75 -1.87 -12.19 -9.90
CA VAL A 75 -2.05 -10.80 -10.35
C VAL A 75 -1.13 -10.45 -11.51
N LEU A 76 0.15 -10.86 -11.44
CA LEU A 76 1.08 -10.66 -12.55
C LEU A 76 0.59 -11.43 -13.78
N GLN A 77 0.28 -12.73 -13.67
CA GLN A 77 -0.18 -13.56 -14.78
C GLN A 77 -1.54 -13.14 -15.35
N THR A 78 -2.46 -12.66 -14.50
CA THR A 78 -3.83 -12.31 -14.90
C THR A 78 -3.95 -10.87 -15.40
N LYS A 79 -3.07 -9.94 -14.98
CA LYS A 79 -3.10 -8.52 -15.40
C LYS A 79 -2.05 -8.13 -16.45
N PHE A 80 -1.39 -9.07 -17.12
CA PHE A 80 -0.57 -8.73 -18.29
C PHE A 80 -1.36 -8.06 -19.42
N THR A 81 -2.69 -8.17 -19.44
CA THR A 81 -3.54 -7.51 -20.44
C THR A 81 -3.84 -6.03 -20.17
N CYS A 82 -3.38 -5.45 -19.05
CA CYS A 82 -3.64 -4.04 -18.70
C CYS A 82 -2.39 -3.20 -18.37
N PHE A 83 -1.18 -3.68 -18.66
CA PHE A 83 0.04 -2.89 -18.57
C PHE A 83 0.50 -2.41 -19.97
N HIS A 84 -0.35 -1.63 -20.65
CA HIS A 84 0.03 -0.96 -21.91
C HIS A 84 0.21 0.57 -21.79
N GLU A 85 0.13 1.17 -20.61
CA GLU A 85 0.51 2.59 -20.51
C GLU A 85 2.00 2.75 -20.23
N ASN A 86 2.77 2.57 -21.31
CA ASN A 86 4.02 3.31 -21.52
C ASN A 86 3.66 4.80 -21.53
N ASN A 87 4.31 5.61 -20.69
CA ASN A 87 4.51 7.00 -21.07
C ASN A 87 6.01 7.27 -21.06
N VAL A 88 6.46 7.51 -22.29
CA VAL A 88 7.77 7.96 -22.73
C VAL A 88 8.13 9.33 -22.18
#